data_AF-A0A957X135-F1
#
_entry.id   AF-A0A957X135-F1
#
_cell.length_a   1.000
_cell.length_b   1.000
_cell.length_c   1.000
_cell.angle_alpha   90.00
_cell.angle_beta   90.00
_cell.angle_gamma   90.00
#
_symmetry.space_group_name_H-M   'P 1'
#
loop_
_entity.id
_entity.type
_entity.pdbx_description
1 polymer ?
#
loop_
_entity_poly.entity_id
_entity_poly.type
_entity_poly.pdbx_seq_one_letter_code
_entity_poly.pdbx_strand_id
1 'polypeptide(L)'
;DQLDAGSWFHPNFADQRLPRLEPFLRWIKGKAKIFFDVKAADARQLTDLVYATDFAHDCFFWSGSNVWAKELRALAPELALKINVRTVEDLHRAYEEFRPEIVEVGLEHMNDALLAACRARDVKVMIYHQRAEPDAFRQILSWGADMVNLNHGDLFAQVLREYNEQRPI
;
A
#
# COMPACT_ATOMS: atom_id res chain seq x y z
N ASP A 1 24.28 -5.43 -11.62
CA ASP A 1 22.95 -5.95 -12.04
C ASP A 1 23.08 -7.35 -12.65
N GLN A 2 23.92 -8.21 -12.07
CA GLN A 2 24.25 -9.53 -12.62
C GLN A 2 23.67 -10.69 -11.79
N LEU A 3 23.00 -10.38 -10.68
CA LEU A 3 22.40 -11.39 -9.81
C LEU A 3 21.11 -11.92 -10.44
N ASP A 4 20.94 -13.23 -10.35
CA ASP A 4 19.73 -13.95 -10.74
C ASP A 4 18.62 -13.70 -9.70
N ALA A 5 17.50 -13.14 -10.16
CA ALA A 5 16.35 -12.84 -9.32
C ALA A 5 15.15 -13.77 -9.55
N GLY A 6 15.24 -14.74 -10.46
CA GLY A 6 14.07 -15.48 -10.94
C GLY A 6 14.19 -17.00 -10.96
N SER A 7 15.39 -17.57 -11.12
CA SER A 7 15.52 -19.05 -11.21
C SER A 7 15.06 -19.79 -9.95
N TRP A 8 15.12 -19.14 -8.79
CA TRP A 8 14.62 -19.71 -7.53
C TRP A 8 13.10 -19.92 -7.53
N PHE A 9 12.36 -19.13 -8.31
CA PHE A 9 10.91 -19.21 -8.40
C PHE A 9 10.50 -20.27 -9.45
N HIS A 10 11.04 -20.17 -10.66
CA HIS A 10 10.84 -21.18 -11.72
C HIS A 10 11.87 -21.00 -12.85
N PRO A 11 12.33 -22.08 -13.55
CA PRO A 11 13.34 -21.97 -14.61
C PRO A 11 13.02 -20.99 -15.74
N ASN A 12 11.73 -20.78 -16.03
CA ASN A 12 11.28 -19.82 -17.05
C ASN A 12 11.62 -18.35 -16.71
N PHE A 13 12.10 -18.04 -15.50
CA PHE A 13 12.47 -16.69 -15.08
C PHE A 13 13.99 -16.53 -14.88
N ALA A 14 14.81 -17.40 -15.48
CA ALA A 14 16.28 -17.34 -15.35
C ALA A 14 16.92 -16.07 -15.94
N ASP A 15 16.20 -15.36 -16.80
CA ASP A 15 16.63 -14.08 -17.39
C ASP A 15 16.32 -12.87 -16.47
N GLN A 16 15.57 -13.04 -15.39
CA GLN A 16 15.21 -11.95 -14.49
C GLN A 16 16.41 -11.47 -13.66
N ARG A 17 16.51 -10.16 -13.49
CA ARG A 17 17.56 -9.47 -12.73
C ARG A 17 16.93 -8.61 -11.65
N LEU A 18 17.71 -8.27 -10.62
CA LEU A 18 17.24 -7.31 -9.61
C LEU A 18 16.93 -5.97 -10.27
N PRO A 19 15.67 -5.50 -10.25
CA PRO A 19 15.30 -4.25 -10.90
C PRO A 19 15.90 -3.06 -10.15
N ARG A 20 16.47 -2.12 -10.89
CA ARG A 20 16.82 -0.79 -10.37
C ARG A 20 15.55 0.05 -10.28
N LEU A 21 15.41 0.80 -9.19
CA LEU A 21 14.18 1.52 -8.92
C LEU A 21 13.88 2.58 -9.99
N GLU A 22 14.86 3.41 -10.38
CA GLU A 22 14.63 4.46 -11.37
C GLU A 22 14.14 3.92 -12.74
N PRO A 23 14.82 2.97 -13.40
CA PRO A 23 14.30 2.38 -14.64
C PRO A 23 12.91 1.75 -14.47
N PHE A 24 12.64 1.11 -13.32
CA PHE A 24 11.34 0.53 -13.03
C PHE A 24 10.25 1.61 -12.95
N LEU A 25 10.49 2.71 -12.22
CA LEU A 25 9.55 3.83 -12.12
C LEU A 25 9.28 4.44 -13.50
N ARG A 26 10.32 4.68 -14.30
CA ARG A 26 10.15 5.18 -15.68
C ARG A 26 9.32 4.23 -16.54
N TRP A 27 9.50 2.92 -16.38
CA TRP A 27 8.76 1.91 -17.14
C TRP A 27 7.28 1.78 -16.70
N ILE A 28 6.99 1.89 -15.41
CA ILE A 28 5.63 1.67 -14.86
C ILE A 28 4.76 2.94 -14.89
N LYS A 29 5.34 4.12 -15.11
CA LYS A 29 4.60 5.39 -15.17
C LYS A 29 3.41 5.31 -16.14
N GLY A 30 2.24 5.75 -15.66
CA GLY A 30 0.98 5.72 -16.41
C GLY A 30 0.30 4.35 -16.48
N LYS A 31 0.92 3.27 -15.98
CA LYS A 31 0.33 1.91 -15.97
C LYS A 31 -0.21 1.52 -14.60
N ALA A 32 0.46 1.95 -13.53
CA ALA A 32 0.06 1.67 -12.15
C ALA A 32 0.56 2.75 -11.19
N LYS A 33 -0.10 2.85 -10.05
CA LYS A 33 0.39 3.56 -8.86
C LYS A 33 1.27 2.63 -8.01
N ILE A 34 2.16 3.20 -7.21
CA ILE A 34 3.17 2.43 -6.47
C ILE A 34 3.01 2.59 -4.96
N PHE A 35 2.94 1.46 -4.27
CA PHE A 35 3.15 1.39 -2.83
C PHE A 35 4.62 1.09 -2.54
N PHE A 36 5.33 2.01 -1.89
CA PHE A 36 6.70 1.81 -1.43
C PHE A 36 6.75 1.24 -0.01
N ASP A 37 7.06 -0.05 0.11
CA ASP A 37 7.49 -0.67 1.38
C ASP A 37 9.00 -0.48 1.55
N VAL A 38 9.39 0.62 2.21
CA VAL A 38 10.78 1.05 2.34
C VAL A 38 11.47 0.29 3.48
N LYS A 39 12.33 -0.65 3.10
CA LYS A 39 13.16 -1.44 4.04
C LYS A 39 14.39 -0.68 4.54
N ALA A 40 15.14 -0.11 3.61
CA ALA A 40 16.35 0.67 3.89
C ALA A 40 16.67 1.56 2.69
N ALA A 41 16.47 2.88 2.83
CA ALA A 41 16.83 3.88 1.82
C ALA A 41 17.03 5.23 2.50
N ASP A 42 17.90 6.07 1.95
CA ASP A 42 17.97 7.47 2.33
C ASP A 42 16.67 8.18 1.88
N ALA A 43 15.99 8.86 2.81
CA ALA A 43 14.71 9.48 2.54
C ALA A 43 14.82 10.57 1.48
N ARG A 44 15.87 11.40 1.51
CA ARG A 44 16.10 12.47 0.53
C ARG A 44 16.29 11.92 -0.87
N GLN A 45 17.19 10.93 -1.04
CA GLN A 45 17.43 10.30 -2.34
C GLN A 45 16.16 9.67 -2.92
N LEU A 46 15.34 9.01 -2.08
CA LEU A 46 14.09 8.43 -2.53
C LEU A 46 13.08 9.51 -2.94
N THR A 47 12.94 10.59 -2.16
CA THR A 47 12.05 11.70 -2.53
C THR A 47 12.49 12.39 -3.81
N ASP A 48 13.79 12.64 -3.98
CA ASP A 48 14.33 13.30 -5.17
C ASP A 48 14.04 12.45 -6.42
N LEU A 49 14.19 11.13 -6.32
CA LEU A 49 13.85 10.21 -7.40
C LEU A 49 12.34 10.22 -7.71
N VAL A 50 11.49 10.26 -6.69
CA VAL A 50 10.03 10.32 -6.84
C VAL A 50 9.60 11.57 -7.59
N TYR A 51 10.17 12.74 -7.28
CA TYR A 51 9.92 13.97 -8.04
C TYR A 51 10.51 13.90 -9.45
N ALA A 52 11.74 13.42 -9.61
CA ALA A 52 12.40 13.31 -10.92
C ALA A 52 11.70 12.35 -11.88
N THR A 53 10.90 11.42 -11.36
CA THR A 53 10.10 10.46 -12.14
C THR A 53 8.60 10.78 -12.14
N ASP A 54 8.21 11.94 -11.59
CA ASP A 54 6.83 12.42 -11.53
C ASP A 54 5.87 11.47 -10.78
N PHE A 55 6.33 10.75 -9.74
CA PHE A 55 5.49 9.82 -8.98
C PHE A 55 4.80 10.41 -7.76
N ALA A 56 5.03 11.68 -7.43
CA ALA A 56 4.54 12.29 -6.19
C ALA A 56 3.04 12.10 -5.93
N HIS A 57 2.20 12.10 -6.97
CA HIS A 57 0.74 11.89 -6.88
C HIS A 57 0.28 10.45 -7.19
N ASP A 58 1.19 9.59 -7.63
CA ASP A 58 0.96 8.21 -8.05
C ASP A 58 1.63 7.20 -7.10
N CYS A 59 1.99 7.63 -5.89
CA CYS A 59 2.59 6.74 -4.90
C CYS A 59 2.22 7.05 -3.46
N PHE A 60 2.51 6.10 -2.58
CA PHE A 60 2.50 6.28 -1.14
C PHE A 60 3.55 5.39 -0.48
N PHE A 61 3.92 5.71 0.75
CA PHE A 61 5.06 5.11 1.44
C PHE A 61 4.66 4.42 2.74
N TRP A 62 5.44 3.42 3.13
CA TRP A 62 5.49 2.87 4.48
C TRP A 62 6.93 2.46 4.78
N SER A 63 7.31 2.51 6.05
CA SER A 63 8.55 1.90 6.54
C SER A 63 8.31 1.30 7.91
N GLY A 64 9.04 0.23 8.23
CA GLY A 64 9.14 -0.28 9.60
C GLY A 64 9.94 0.64 10.53
N SER A 65 10.57 1.70 10.02
CA SER A 65 11.32 2.68 10.80
C SER A 65 10.51 3.96 11.00
N ASN A 66 10.08 4.22 12.25
CA ASN A 66 9.44 5.49 12.60
C ASN A 66 10.37 6.70 12.41
N VAL A 67 11.68 6.51 12.56
CA VAL A 67 12.67 7.56 12.27
C VAL A 67 12.60 7.95 10.80
N TRP A 68 12.60 6.96 9.90
CA TRP A 68 12.49 7.20 8.46
C TRP A 68 11.16 7.85 8.09
N ALA A 69 10.05 7.40 8.69
CA ALA A 69 8.73 8.00 8.44
C ALA A 69 8.69 9.48 8.88
N LYS A 70 9.29 9.82 10.03
CA LYS A 70 9.42 11.22 10.50
C LYS A 70 10.29 12.05 9.59
N GLU A 71 11.40 11.50 9.10
CA GLU A 71 12.23 12.16 8.09
C GLU A 71 11.44 12.44 6.83
N LEU A 72 10.69 11.47 6.29
CA LEU A 72 9.82 11.70 5.14
C LEU A 72 8.80 12.83 5.40
N ARG A 73 8.16 12.85 6.58
CA ARG A 73 7.22 13.94 6.96
C ARG A 73 7.89 15.31 7.02
N ALA A 74 9.13 15.39 7.49
CA ALA A 74 9.87 16.64 7.53
C ALA A 74 10.33 17.09 6.13
N LEU A 75 10.72 16.14 5.28
CA LEU A 75 11.34 16.41 3.98
C LEU A 75 10.33 16.64 2.85
N ALA A 76 9.19 15.96 2.89
CA ALA A 76 8.19 15.91 1.82
C ALA A 76 6.79 15.63 2.41
N PRO A 77 6.20 16.57 3.19
CA PRO A 77 4.93 16.38 3.88
C PRO A 77 3.74 16.11 2.95
N GLU A 78 3.84 16.45 1.66
CA GLU A 78 2.80 16.24 0.65
C GLU A 78 2.76 14.81 0.09
N LEU A 79 3.82 14.01 0.26
CA LEU A 79 3.83 12.63 -0.21
C LEU A 79 2.95 11.76 0.69
N ALA A 80 2.14 10.88 0.13
CA ALA A 80 1.22 10.09 0.95
C ALA A 80 1.97 9.07 1.81
N LEU A 81 1.65 9.03 3.11
CA LEU A 81 2.20 8.09 4.08
C LEU A 81 1.10 7.16 4.58
N LYS A 82 1.43 5.88 4.65
CA LYS A 82 0.61 4.82 5.23
C LYS A 82 1.19 4.40 6.58
N ILE A 83 0.34 4.16 7.58
CA ILE A 83 0.72 3.63 8.92
C ILE A 83 -0.14 2.41 9.28
N ASN A 84 0.44 1.43 9.99
CA ASN A 84 -0.32 0.25 10.45
C ASN A 84 -1.06 0.59 11.75
N VAL A 85 -2.33 0.21 11.85
CA VAL A 85 -3.17 0.41 13.04
C VAL A 85 -3.98 -0.85 13.32
N ARG A 86 -4.38 -1.04 14.59
CA ARG A 86 -5.30 -2.12 14.99
C ARG A 86 -6.53 -1.59 15.72
N THR A 87 -6.43 -0.42 16.35
CA THR A 87 -7.53 0.19 17.10
C THR A 87 -7.71 1.68 16.78
N VAL A 88 -8.78 2.28 17.32
CA VAL A 88 -9.03 3.73 17.21
C VAL A 88 -7.92 4.51 17.93
N GLU A 89 -7.40 3.99 19.04
CA GLU A 89 -6.29 4.59 19.78
C GLU A 89 -5.00 4.58 18.97
N ASP A 90 -4.71 3.50 18.24
CA ASP A 90 -3.58 3.44 17.32
C ASP A 90 -3.72 4.49 16.21
N LEU A 91 -4.92 4.64 15.63
CA LEU A 91 -5.20 5.69 14.66
C LEU A 91 -4.96 7.09 15.24
N HIS A 92 -5.41 7.35 16.47
CA HIS A 92 -5.17 8.64 17.13
C HIS A 92 -3.67 8.93 17.28
N ARG A 93 -2.90 7.96 17.79
CA ARG A 93 -1.44 8.09 17.91
C ARG A 93 -0.77 8.29 16.56
N ALA A 94 -1.15 7.50 15.56
CA ALA A 94 -0.62 7.63 14.20
C ALA A 94 -0.91 9.03 13.62
N TYR A 95 -2.12 9.54 13.83
CA TYR A 95 -2.52 10.87 13.35
C TYR A 95 -1.81 12.01 14.08
N GLU A 96 -1.55 11.88 15.38
CA GLU A 96 -0.77 12.85 16.15
C GLU A 96 0.70 12.88 15.71
N GLU A 97 1.30 11.73 15.46
CA GLU A 97 2.74 11.61 15.18
C GLU A 97 3.09 11.81 13.70
N PHE A 98 2.24 11.33 12.79
CA PHE A 98 2.57 11.24 11.37
C PHE A 98 1.59 11.93 10.43
N ARG A 99 0.36 12.23 10.86
CA ARG A 99 -0.72 12.73 9.98
C ARG A 99 -0.83 11.92 8.66
N PRO A 100 -1.02 10.58 8.72
CA PRO A 100 -0.98 9.76 7.52
C PRO A 100 -2.26 9.93 6.69
N GLU A 101 -2.14 9.87 5.37
CA GLU A 101 -3.26 9.86 4.43
C GLU A 101 -3.92 8.47 4.34
N ILE A 102 -3.20 7.43 4.77
CA ILE A 102 -3.63 6.03 4.67
C ILE A 102 -3.32 5.32 5.99
N VAL A 103 -4.23 4.44 6.43
CA VAL A 103 -3.89 3.42 7.42
C VAL A 103 -4.12 2.03 6.85
N GLU A 104 -3.28 1.08 7.26
CA GLU A 104 -3.55 -0.35 7.01
C GLU A 104 -3.96 -1.05 8.29
N VAL A 105 -4.96 -1.90 8.18
CA VAL A 105 -5.51 -2.70 9.26
C VAL A 105 -5.72 -4.14 8.77
N GLY A 106 -5.44 -5.11 9.64
CA GLY A 106 -5.80 -6.51 9.37
C GLY A 106 -7.31 -6.68 9.35
N LEU A 107 -7.83 -7.54 8.46
CA LEU A 107 -9.28 -7.78 8.35
C LEU A 107 -9.93 -8.13 9.69
N GLU A 108 -9.23 -8.89 10.53
CA GLU A 108 -9.67 -9.31 11.87
C GLU A 108 -9.78 -8.18 12.90
N HIS A 109 -9.18 -7.02 12.61
CA HIS A 109 -9.22 -5.83 13.47
C HIS A 109 -10.18 -4.76 12.95
N MET A 110 -10.67 -4.91 11.72
CA MET A 110 -11.60 -3.97 11.12
C MET A 110 -12.95 -3.98 11.85
N ASN A 111 -13.45 -2.80 12.19
CA ASN A 111 -14.74 -2.61 12.84
C ASN A 111 -15.32 -1.20 12.53
N ASP A 112 -16.60 -1.00 12.80
CA ASP A 112 -17.32 0.25 12.50
C ASP A 112 -16.70 1.48 13.20
N ALA A 113 -16.24 1.33 14.45
CA ALA A 113 -15.67 2.44 15.20
C ALA A 113 -14.36 2.94 14.56
N LEU A 114 -13.48 2.01 14.15
CA LEU A 114 -12.26 2.33 13.42
C LEU A 114 -12.57 2.96 12.06
N LEU A 115 -13.51 2.38 11.30
CA LEU A 115 -13.91 2.92 10.00
C LEU A 115 -14.44 4.35 10.12
N ALA A 116 -15.33 4.61 11.08
CA ALA A 116 -15.89 5.92 11.33
C ALA A 116 -14.82 6.92 11.75
N ALA A 117 -13.86 6.49 12.59
CA ALA A 117 -12.77 7.35 13.03
C ALA A 117 -11.81 7.74 11.89
N CYS A 118 -11.54 6.83 10.95
CA CYS A 118 -10.77 7.10 9.73
C CYS A 118 -11.50 8.09 8.82
N ARG A 119 -12.78 7.84 8.53
CA ARG A 119 -13.62 8.70 7.68
C ARG A 119 -13.75 10.12 8.23
N ALA A 120 -13.91 10.27 9.54
CA ALA A 120 -13.98 11.58 10.20
C ALA A 120 -12.70 12.42 10.06
N ARG A 121 -11.59 11.81 9.64
CA ARG A 121 -10.27 12.45 9.45
C ARG A 121 -9.81 12.45 7.99
N ASP A 122 -10.66 12.03 7.06
CA ASP A 122 -10.32 11.86 5.64
C ASP A 122 -9.11 10.92 5.42
N VAL A 123 -8.96 9.91 6.29
CA VAL A 123 -7.90 8.90 6.20
C VAL A 123 -8.43 7.69 5.44
N LYS A 124 -7.73 7.30 4.37
CA LYS A 124 -8.08 6.12 3.58
C LYS A 124 -7.76 4.83 4.32
N VAL A 125 -8.61 3.82 4.15
CA VAL A 125 -8.45 2.50 4.77
C VAL A 125 -7.94 1.50 3.75
N MET A 126 -6.79 0.91 4.04
CA MET A 126 -6.26 -0.27 3.38
C MET A 126 -6.49 -1.50 4.26
N ILE A 127 -7.09 -2.56 3.73
CA ILE A 127 -7.18 -3.83 4.47
C ILE A 127 -6.06 -4.78 4.03
N TYR A 128 -5.33 -5.34 4.98
CA TYR A 128 -4.32 -6.36 4.74
C TYR A 128 -4.92 -7.76 4.81
N HIS A 129 -4.79 -8.54 3.73
CA HIS A 129 -5.20 -9.94 3.71
C HIS A 129 -4.44 -10.72 2.62
N GLN A 130 -3.70 -11.76 3.02
CA GLN A 130 -2.78 -12.48 2.12
C GLN A 130 -3.23 -13.88 1.72
N ARG A 131 -4.35 -14.39 2.26
CA ARG A 131 -4.84 -15.74 1.97
C ARG A 131 -5.79 -15.71 0.76
N ALA A 132 -5.87 -16.83 0.06
CA ALA A 132 -6.78 -17.00 -1.08
C ALA A 132 -8.18 -17.37 -0.59
N GLU A 133 -8.86 -16.45 0.10
CA GLU A 133 -10.14 -16.70 0.77
C GLU A 133 -11.25 -15.81 0.18
N PRO A 134 -12.10 -16.34 -0.72
CA PRO A 134 -13.16 -15.54 -1.38
C PRO A 134 -14.12 -14.86 -0.41
N ASP A 135 -14.46 -15.52 0.71
CA ASP A 135 -15.35 -14.94 1.71
C ASP A 135 -14.70 -13.78 2.47
N ALA A 136 -13.39 -13.86 2.74
CA ALA A 136 -12.62 -12.75 3.29
C ALA A 136 -12.59 -11.57 2.31
N PHE A 137 -12.44 -11.82 1.00
CA PHE A 137 -12.52 -10.77 -0.02
C PHE A 137 -13.90 -10.12 -0.09
N ARG A 138 -14.99 -10.89 -0.02
CA ARG A 138 -16.36 -10.32 0.06
C ARG A 138 -16.54 -9.48 1.33
N GLN A 139 -15.97 -9.91 2.45
CA GLN A 139 -15.99 -9.13 3.69
C GLN A 139 -15.23 -7.81 3.53
N ILE A 140 -14.05 -7.81 2.93
CA ILE A 140 -13.27 -6.59 2.62
C ILE A 140 -14.09 -5.62 1.76
N LEU A 141 -14.74 -6.12 0.71
CA LEU A 141 -15.60 -5.30 -0.15
C LEU A 141 -16.78 -4.71 0.62
N SER A 142 -17.37 -5.48 1.54
CA SER A 142 -18.50 -5.03 2.35
C SER A 142 -18.15 -3.87 3.30
N TRP A 143 -16.88 -3.77 3.73
CA TRP A 143 -16.39 -2.64 4.52
C TRP A 143 -16.28 -1.33 3.71
N GLY A 144 -16.28 -1.41 2.38
CA GLY A 144 -16.01 -0.25 1.52
C GLY A 144 -14.61 0.32 1.75
N ALA A 145 -13.62 -0.56 1.93
CA ALA A 145 -12.22 -0.16 2.04
C ALA A 145 -11.73 0.48 0.74
N ASP A 146 -10.88 1.50 0.86
CA ASP A 146 -10.31 2.22 -0.28
C ASP A 146 -9.30 1.35 -1.05
N MET A 147 -8.59 0.47 -0.34
CA MET A 147 -7.52 -0.36 -0.87
C MET A 147 -7.47 -1.73 -0.17
N VAL A 148 -6.89 -2.71 -0.86
CA VAL A 148 -6.55 -4.02 -0.28
C VAL A 148 -5.10 -4.36 -0.60
N ASN A 149 -4.36 -4.85 0.40
CA ASN A 149 -3.00 -5.36 0.26
C ASN A 149 -3.05 -6.89 0.34
N LEU A 150 -2.74 -7.57 -0.78
CA LEU A 150 -2.99 -9.00 -0.99
C LEU A 150 -1.97 -9.67 -1.93
N ASN A 151 -1.96 -11.00 -1.93
CA ASN A 151 -1.14 -11.84 -2.83
C ASN A 151 -1.93 -12.39 -4.03
N HIS A 152 -3.26 -12.46 -3.95
CA HIS A 152 -4.13 -13.15 -4.91
C HIS A 152 -5.02 -12.19 -5.69
N GLY A 153 -4.40 -11.33 -6.50
CA GLY A 153 -5.10 -10.25 -7.22
C GLY A 153 -6.05 -10.73 -8.31
N ASP A 154 -5.73 -11.86 -8.93
CA ASP A 154 -6.58 -12.57 -9.89
C ASP A 154 -7.89 -13.05 -9.25
N LEU A 155 -7.80 -13.71 -8.10
CA LEU A 155 -8.97 -14.18 -7.35
C LEU A 155 -9.79 -13.01 -6.81
N PHE A 156 -9.14 -11.98 -6.24
CA PHE A 156 -9.83 -10.78 -5.77
C PHE A 156 -10.58 -10.09 -6.92
N ALA A 157 -9.97 -9.96 -8.09
CA ALA A 157 -10.61 -9.36 -9.26
C ALA A 157 -11.85 -10.16 -9.73
N GLN A 158 -11.81 -11.49 -9.63
CA GLN A 158 -12.99 -12.33 -9.87
C GLN A 158 -14.09 -12.03 -8.85
N VAL A 159 -13.77 -12.09 -7.55
CA VAL A 159 -14.75 -11.85 -6.47
C VAL A 159 -15.35 -10.45 -6.56
N LEU A 160 -14.56 -9.44 -6.92
CA LEU A 160 -15.05 -8.07 -7.12
C LEU A 160 -16.09 -7.97 -8.24
N ARG A 161 -15.89 -8.68 -9.36
CA ARG A 161 -16.88 -8.71 -10.45
C ARG A 161 -18.19 -9.34 -10.00
N GLU A 162 -18.12 -10.51 -9.37
CA GLU A 162 -19.28 -11.22 -8.83
C GLU A 162 -20.04 -10.38 -7.78
N TYR A 163 -19.30 -9.69 -6.91
CA TYR A 163 -19.86 -8.84 -5.87
C TYR A 163 -20.65 -7.66 -6.44
N ASN A 164 -20.14 -7.03 -7.51
CA ASN A 164 -20.80 -5.89 -8.15
C ASN A 164 -22.06 -6.32 -8.94
N GLU A 165 -22.08 -7.51 -9.54
CA GLU A 165 -23.25 -8.04 -10.24
C GLU A 165 -24.44 -8.29 -9.29
N GLN A 166 -24.16 -8.59 -8.02
CA GLN A 166 -25.18 -8.89 -7.00
C GLN A 166 -25.77 -7.64 -6.33
N ARG A 167 -25.23 -6.44 -6.58
CA ARG A 167 -25.75 -5.16 -6.07
C ARG A 167 -26.26 -4.32 -7.25
N PRO A 168 -27.53 -4.47 -7.69
CA PRO A 168 -28.07 -3.53 -8.65
C PRO A 168 -28.03 -2.11 -8.06
N ILE A 169 -27.64 -1.16 -8.91
CA ILE A 169 -27.47 0.28 -8.63
C ILE A 169 -28.67 0.86 -7.88
#